data_AF-A0A8J6ED41-F1
#
_entry.id   AF-A0A8J6ED41-F1
#
_cell.length_a   1.000
_cell.length_b   1.000
_cell.length_c   1.000
_cell.angle_alpha   90.00
_cell.angle_beta   90.00
_cell.angle_gamma   90.00
#
_symmetry.space_group_name_H-M   'P 1'
#
loop_
_entity.id
_entity.type
_entity.pdbx_description
1 polymer ?
#
loop_
_entity_poly.entity_id
_entity_poly.type
_entity_poly.pdbx_seq_one_letter_code
_entity_poly.pdbx_strand_id
1 'polypeptide(L)'
;MDEARQLLARQAVVSTSTRGMCRVLDDLLRKMPAFKTQTLTEFELKWQHWREECERHLQCGTFSSSPPMESICKVLLGAEDTLLEKKDLMGTWYHFLVSQLLFTHPTVTVGEIHSYAQSCLDIFNAGDSSSEPLDNVLLAAFELDIHQVIKEFSIVTNNWWFVAHLTDLLDHCQLFQFLKDYYEQGSFSDLDLIDNLGPAMLLSDRLTFLGKYREFHRMYHDEQFKDAASLLLSLMTACIAPCSFWLTLLLDALPLLEQQQVIFSADQTYQLMSCLEDMTAAKLEPIQSEPNRKTQDSSLENTKLEMLRLALARNLARAIVKEGTVLV
;
A
#
# COMPACT_ATOMS: atom_id res chain seq x y z
N MET A 1 25.17 -12.58 3.86
CA MET A 1 25.48 -13.99 4.21
C MET A 1 26.61 -14.57 3.36
N ASP A 2 26.58 -14.48 2.02
CA ASP A 2 27.64 -15.05 1.17
C ASP A 2 29.03 -14.44 1.37
N GLU A 3 29.11 -13.13 1.62
CA GLU A 3 30.38 -12.46 1.91
C GLU A 3 31.01 -12.96 3.23
N ALA A 4 30.20 -13.11 4.29
CA ALA A 4 30.65 -13.68 5.56
C ALA A 4 31.21 -15.11 5.38
N ARG A 5 30.57 -15.92 4.53
CA ARG A 5 31.04 -17.26 4.17
C ARG A 5 32.37 -17.24 3.43
N GLN A 6 32.58 -16.30 2.50
CA GLN A 6 33.87 -16.12 1.83
C GLN A 6 34.98 -15.72 2.80
N LEU A 7 34.67 -14.87 3.79
CA LEU A 7 35.63 -14.49 4.84
C LEU A 7 35.99 -15.67 5.74
N LEU A 8 35.01 -16.50 6.14
CA LEU A 8 35.27 -17.73 6.89
C LEU A 8 36.09 -18.75 6.09
N ALA A 9 35.82 -18.88 4.78
CA ALA A 9 36.60 -19.73 3.90
C ALA A 9 38.07 -19.26 3.80
N ARG A 10 38.32 -17.94 3.73
CA ARG A 10 39.66 -17.37 3.78
C ARG A 10 40.34 -17.64 5.13
N GLN A 11 39.63 -17.44 6.24
CA GLN A 11 40.18 -17.67 7.58
C GLN A 11 40.49 -19.16 7.85
N ALA A 12 39.69 -20.08 7.28
CA ALA A 12 39.94 -21.52 7.34
C ALA A 12 41.22 -21.96 6.60
N VAL A 13 41.64 -21.19 5.59
CA VAL A 13 42.91 -21.39 4.88
C VAL A 13 44.08 -20.89 5.72
N VAL A 14 43.93 -19.72 6.35
CA VAL A 14 44.98 -19.03 7.12
C VAL A 14 45.27 -19.73 8.46
N SER A 15 44.25 -20.19 9.18
CA SER A 15 44.40 -20.77 10.52
C SER A 15 43.97 -22.23 10.56
N THR A 16 44.94 -23.13 10.73
CA THR A 16 44.71 -24.58 10.79
C THR A 16 43.94 -24.99 12.06
N SER A 17 44.11 -24.26 13.17
CA SER A 17 43.44 -24.53 14.45
C SER A 17 41.96 -24.16 14.43
N THR A 18 41.57 -23.13 13.68
CA THR A 18 40.16 -22.70 13.57
C THR A 18 39.44 -23.26 12.36
N ARG A 19 40.15 -23.97 11.46
CA ARG A 19 39.61 -24.53 10.21
C ARG A 19 38.36 -25.38 10.41
N GLY A 20 38.32 -26.22 11.45
CA GLY A 20 37.15 -27.05 11.77
C GLY A 20 35.94 -26.19 12.14
N MET A 21 36.13 -25.20 13.01
CA MET A 21 35.09 -24.26 13.46
C MET A 21 34.56 -23.40 12.30
N CYS A 22 35.45 -22.89 11.43
CA CYS A 22 35.05 -22.10 10.27
C CYS A 22 34.18 -22.90 9.28
N ARG A 23 34.43 -24.20 9.13
CA ARG A 23 33.59 -25.08 8.28
C ARG A 23 32.21 -25.31 8.89
N VAL A 24 32.13 -25.49 10.20
CA VAL A 24 30.84 -25.61 10.91
C VAL A 24 30.04 -24.32 10.77
N LEU A 25 30.66 -23.16 11.02
CA LEU A 25 30.00 -21.87 10.83
C LEU A 25 29.58 -21.64 9.36
N ASP A 26 30.42 -21.99 8.38
CA ASP A 26 30.03 -21.90 6.96
C ASP A 26 28.80 -22.75 6.64
N ASP A 27 28.72 -23.97 7.16
CA ASP A 27 27.58 -24.86 6.95
C ASP A 27 26.31 -24.33 7.64
N LEU A 28 26.43 -23.80 8.87
CA LEU A 28 25.32 -23.14 9.56
C LEU A 28 24.79 -21.93 8.78
N LEU A 29 25.68 -21.06 8.27
CA LEU A 29 25.29 -19.91 7.45
C LEU A 29 24.66 -20.35 6.12
N ARG A 30 25.13 -21.47 5.54
CA ARG A 30 24.58 -22.03 4.29
C ARG A 30 23.19 -22.63 4.49
N LYS A 31 22.96 -23.27 5.63
CA LYS A 31 21.68 -23.90 5.99
C LYS A 31 20.63 -22.91 6.48
N MET A 32 21.02 -21.66 6.75
CA MET A 32 20.10 -20.62 7.23
C MET A 32 18.87 -20.52 6.32
N PRO A 33 17.66 -20.74 6.86
CA PRO A 33 16.45 -20.68 6.05
C PRO A 33 16.18 -19.27 5.54
N ALA A 34 15.80 -19.17 4.27
CA ALA A 34 15.31 -17.94 3.66
C ALA A 34 13.84 -18.12 3.26
N PHE A 35 13.01 -17.11 3.53
CA PHE A 35 11.63 -17.11 3.09
C PHE A 35 11.57 -17.00 1.56
N LYS A 36 10.84 -17.91 0.91
CA LYS A 36 10.69 -17.97 -0.55
C LYS A 36 9.21 -18.16 -0.88
N THR A 37 8.82 -19.36 -1.30
CA THR A 37 7.46 -19.70 -1.73
C THR A 37 6.74 -20.66 -0.77
N GLN A 38 7.36 -20.97 0.37
CA GLN A 38 6.84 -21.92 1.35
C GLN A 38 5.87 -21.26 2.33
N THR A 39 5.06 -22.06 3.02
CA THR A 39 4.14 -21.55 4.04
C THR A 39 4.91 -20.98 5.24
N LEU A 40 4.30 -20.05 5.98
CA LEU A 40 4.90 -19.47 7.19
C LEU A 40 5.29 -20.56 8.20
N THR A 41 4.40 -21.53 8.45
CA THR A 41 4.64 -22.64 9.38
C THR A 41 5.83 -23.51 8.95
N GLU A 42 5.96 -23.83 7.66
CA GLU A 42 7.11 -24.60 7.16
C GLU A 42 8.43 -23.84 7.30
N PHE A 43 8.40 -22.53 7.09
CA PHE A 43 9.57 -21.67 7.29
C PHE A 43 9.97 -21.62 8.77
N GLU A 44 9.00 -21.39 9.67
CA GLU A 44 9.24 -21.34 11.12
C GLU A 44 9.84 -22.63 11.65
N LEU A 45 9.32 -23.79 11.23
CA LEU A 45 9.87 -25.09 11.63
C LEU A 45 11.32 -25.28 11.16
N LYS A 46 11.63 -24.91 9.91
CA LYS A 46 13.01 -24.98 9.39
C LYS A 46 13.94 -24.03 10.14
N TRP A 47 13.45 -22.83 10.45
CA TRP A 47 14.22 -21.81 11.16
C TRP A 47 14.48 -22.21 12.62
N GLN A 48 13.48 -22.75 13.32
CA GLN A 48 13.65 -23.30 14.67
C GLN A 48 14.67 -24.44 14.68
N HIS A 49 14.57 -25.38 13.73
CA HIS A 49 15.53 -26.48 13.63
C HIS A 49 16.96 -26.00 13.39
N TRP A 50 17.12 -25.00 12.52
CA TRP A 50 18.42 -24.35 12.29
C TRP A 50 18.96 -23.67 13.56
N ARG A 51 18.10 -22.96 14.30
CA ARG A 51 18.47 -22.31 15.56
C ARG A 51 18.91 -23.33 16.61
N GLU A 52 18.19 -24.44 16.76
CA GLU A 52 18.55 -25.56 17.64
C GLU A 52 19.90 -26.18 17.24
N GLU A 53 20.21 -26.27 15.94
CA GLU A 53 21.52 -26.73 15.46
C GLU A 53 22.65 -25.79 15.89
N CYS A 54 22.45 -24.48 15.74
CA CYS A 54 23.38 -23.46 16.26
C CYS A 54 23.59 -23.59 17.77
N GLU A 55 22.50 -23.77 18.53
CA GLU A 55 22.56 -23.87 20.00
C GLU A 55 23.31 -25.13 20.45
N ARG A 56 23.05 -26.26 19.80
CA ARG A 56 23.73 -27.53 20.07
C ARG A 56 25.24 -27.41 19.89
N HIS A 57 25.70 -26.71 18.85
CA HIS A 57 27.14 -26.50 18.64
C HIS A 57 27.78 -25.68 19.76
N LEU A 58 27.06 -24.72 20.34
CA LEU A 58 27.51 -23.94 21.48
C LEU A 58 27.55 -24.79 22.76
N GLN A 59 26.48 -25.55 23.04
CA GLN A 59 26.38 -26.42 24.21
C GLN A 59 27.42 -27.55 24.21
N CYS A 60 27.75 -28.11 23.04
CA CYS A 60 28.80 -29.12 22.89
C CYS A 60 30.23 -28.55 23.00
N GLY A 61 30.39 -27.24 23.21
CA GLY A 61 31.71 -26.61 23.32
C GLY A 61 32.51 -26.62 22.01
N THR A 62 31.85 -26.69 20.85
CA THR A 62 32.50 -26.77 19.54
C THR A 62 33.45 -25.59 19.31
N PHE A 63 33.13 -24.43 19.89
CA PHE A 63 33.86 -23.17 19.71
C PHE A 63 34.69 -22.73 20.92
N SER A 64 34.76 -23.52 22.00
CA SER A 64 35.42 -23.13 23.26
C SER A 64 36.91 -22.82 23.13
N SER A 65 37.54 -23.27 22.04
CA SER A 65 38.95 -22.98 21.74
C SER A 65 39.20 -21.61 21.10
N SER A 66 38.15 -20.90 20.65
CA SER A 66 38.27 -19.60 19.99
C SER A 66 37.10 -18.68 20.35
N PRO A 67 37.30 -17.72 21.27
CA PRO A 67 36.26 -16.75 21.65
C PRO A 67 35.65 -15.97 20.48
N PRO A 68 36.41 -15.56 19.44
CA PRO A 68 35.81 -14.91 18.26
C PRO A 68 34.84 -15.80 17.48
N MET A 69 35.13 -17.10 17.34
CA MET A 69 34.23 -18.04 16.65
C MET A 69 32.98 -18.31 17.48
N GLU A 70 33.13 -18.39 18.80
CA GLU A 70 32.02 -18.52 19.73
C GLU A 70 31.10 -17.29 19.68
N SER A 71 31.68 -16.09 19.62
CA SER A 71 30.94 -14.83 19.45
C SER A 71 30.11 -14.81 18.16
N ILE A 72 30.66 -15.30 17.03
CA ILE A 72 29.89 -15.43 15.78
C ILE A 72 28.69 -16.37 15.96
N CYS A 73 28.86 -17.51 16.63
CA CYS A 73 27.75 -18.44 16.89
C CYS A 73 26.69 -17.82 17.81
N LYS A 74 27.10 -17.06 18.84
CA LYS A 74 26.19 -16.30 19.71
C LYS A 74 25.40 -15.23 18.97
N VAL A 75 26.02 -14.56 17.99
CA VAL A 75 25.31 -13.63 17.08
C VAL A 75 24.23 -14.36 16.28
N LEU A 76 24.53 -15.55 15.73
CA LEU A 76 23.54 -16.33 14.97
C LEU A 76 22.36 -16.80 15.82
N LEU A 77 22.53 -16.93 17.14
CA LEU A 77 21.47 -17.26 18.09
C LEU A 77 20.64 -16.04 18.52
N GLY A 78 21.06 -14.84 18.11
CA GLY A 78 20.42 -13.58 18.48
C GLY A 78 20.67 -13.19 19.94
N ALA A 79 21.84 -13.55 20.51
CA ALA A 79 22.19 -13.13 21.87
C ALA A 79 22.37 -11.60 21.95
N GLU A 80 21.45 -10.94 22.64
CA GLU A 80 21.37 -9.48 22.74
C GLU A 80 22.67 -8.87 23.27
N ASP A 81 23.23 -9.40 24.36
CA ASP A 81 24.50 -8.95 24.94
C ASP A 81 25.65 -8.97 23.91
N THR A 82 25.73 -10.04 23.11
CA THR A 82 26.79 -10.18 22.10
C THR A 82 26.60 -9.23 20.92
N LEU A 83 25.35 -8.95 20.54
CA LEU A 83 25.04 -7.94 19.52
C LEU A 83 25.39 -6.53 20.02
N LEU A 84 25.09 -6.22 21.28
CA LEU A 84 25.42 -4.94 21.91
C LEU A 84 26.93 -4.71 22.04
N GLU A 85 27.72 -5.75 22.35
CA GLU A 85 29.19 -5.66 22.30
C GLU A 85 29.74 -5.29 20.92
N LYS A 86 28.95 -5.49 19.86
CA LYS A 86 29.30 -5.19 18.46
C LYS A 86 28.56 -3.97 17.91
N LYS A 87 27.92 -3.18 18.77
CA LYS A 87 27.19 -1.96 18.42
C LYS A 87 27.99 -1.04 17.48
N ASP A 88 29.27 -0.82 17.77
CA ASP A 88 30.16 0.06 16.99
C ASP A 88 30.32 -0.39 15.52
N LEU A 89 30.10 -1.67 15.21
CA LEU A 89 30.19 -2.20 13.85
C LEU A 89 28.91 -1.97 13.04
N MET A 90 27.77 -1.76 13.70
CA MET A 90 26.46 -1.67 13.04
C MET A 90 26.15 -0.25 12.56
N GLY A 91 26.75 0.77 13.17
CA GLY A 91 26.64 2.17 12.76
C GLY A 91 25.29 2.83 13.06
N THR A 92 24.18 2.08 13.01
CA THR A 92 22.81 2.58 13.23
C THR A 92 21.94 1.60 14.01
N TRP A 93 20.93 2.13 14.72
CA TRP A 93 19.99 1.34 15.52
C TRP A 93 19.10 0.43 14.66
N TYR A 94 18.78 0.84 13.42
CA TYR A 94 17.96 0.01 12.53
C TYR A 94 18.74 -1.19 11.97
N HIS A 95 20.07 -1.11 11.85
CA HIS A 95 20.90 -2.28 11.56
C HIS A 95 20.89 -3.26 12.75
N PHE A 96 20.92 -2.74 13.98
CA PHE A 96 20.75 -3.55 15.18
C PHE A 96 19.36 -4.23 15.21
N LEU A 97 18.27 -3.48 14.95
CA LEU A 97 16.92 -4.02 14.83
C LEU A 97 16.83 -5.17 13.83
N VAL A 98 17.35 -4.96 12.61
CA VAL A 98 17.33 -6.00 11.56
C VAL A 98 18.11 -7.24 12.00
N SER A 99 19.27 -7.06 12.63
CA SER A 99 20.10 -8.16 13.13
C SER A 99 19.38 -8.95 14.23
N GLN A 100 18.74 -8.24 15.15
CA GLN A 100 17.97 -8.85 16.24
C GLN A 100 16.77 -9.63 15.69
N LEU A 101 15.94 -9.03 14.83
CA LEU A 101 14.77 -9.68 14.27
C LEU A 101 15.15 -10.90 13.42
N LEU A 102 16.20 -10.80 12.60
CA LEU A 102 16.65 -11.89 11.74
C LEU A 102 17.03 -13.16 12.52
N PHE A 103 17.67 -12.98 13.68
CA PHE A 103 18.18 -14.10 14.50
C PHE A 103 17.27 -14.47 15.69
N THR A 104 16.23 -13.70 15.98
CA THR A 104 15.30 -13.99 17.09
C THR A 104 13.85 -14.22 16.64
N HIS A 105 13.33 -13.38 15.73
CA HIS A 105 11.92 -13.34 15.35
C HIS A 105 11.77 -13.04 13.84
N PRO A 106 12.03 -14.03 12.96
CA PRO A 106 12.02 -13.80 11.51
C PRO A 106 10.61 -13.64 10.93
N THR A 107 9.56 -13.95 11.69
CA THR A 107 8.15 -13.84 11.32
C THR A 107 7.42 -12.73 12.10
N VAL A 108 8.16 -11.71 12.55
CA VAL A 108 7.57 -10.55 13.25
C VAL A 108 6.42 -9.95 12.43
N THR A 109 5.31 -9.68 13.12
CA THR A 109 4.14 -9.09 12.49
C THR A 109 4.27 -7.58 12.41
N VAL A 110 3.51 -6.96 11.48
CA VAL A 110 3.52 -5.50 11.31
C VAL A 110 3.01 -4.77 12.56
N GLY A 111 2.15 -5.39 13.37
CA GLY A 111 1.68 -4.79 14.62
C GLY A 111 2.72 -4.78 15.74
N GLU A 112 3.74 -5.65 15.67
CA GLU A 112 4.73 -5.82 16.74
C GLU A 112 6.05 -5.10 16.42
N ILE A 113 6.33 -4.83 15.14
CA ILE A 113 7.61 -4.28 14.69
C ILE A 113 7.96 -2.94 15.34
N HIS A 114 6.96 -2.08 15.60
CA HIS A 114 7.15 -0.82 16.30
C HIS A 114 7.70 -1.03 17.72
N SER A 115 7.17 -1.99 18.48
CA SER A 115 7.64 -2.28 19.84
C SER A 115 9.12 -2.71 19.87
N TYR A 116 9.54 -3.53 18.90
CA TYR A 116 10.94 -3.93 18.75
C TYR A 116 11.81 -2.76 18.31
N ALA A 117 11.35 -1.93 17.38
CA ALA A 117 12.05 -0.76 16.90
C ALA A 117 12.33 0.25 18.01
N GLN A 118 11.31 0.57 18.82
CA GLN A 118 11.47 1.47 19.97
C GLN A 118 12.45 0.92 21.00
N SER A 119 12.33 -0.37 21.37
CA SER A 119 13.26 -1.02 22.29
C SER A 119 14.70 -0.99 21.78
N CYS A 120 14.90 -1.27 20.49
CA CYS A 120 16.22 -1.20 19.84
C CYS A 120 16.77 0.23 19.84
N LEU A 121 15.95 1.23 19.56
CA LEU A 121 16.34 2.63 19.58
C LEU A 121 16.77 3.06 20.99
N ASP A 122 15.99 2.73 22.01
CA ASP A 122 16.27 3.08 23.40
C ASP A 122 17.58 2.45 23.88
N ILE A 123 17.79 1.17 23.58
CA ILE A 123 19.02 0.45 23.94
C ILE A 123 20.23 0.99 23.17
N PHE A 124 20.07 1.25 21.87
CA PHE A 124 21.15 1.76 21.03
C PHE A 124 21.50 3.21 21.35
N ASN A 125 20.55 4.04 21.79
CA ASN A 125 20.78 5.44 22.14
C ASN A 125 20.98 5.68 23.65
N ALA A 126 21.04 4.64 24.48
CA ALA A 126 21.24 4.72 25.94
C ALA A 126 22.53 5.42 26.41
N GLY A 127 23.29 6.06 25.52
CA GLY A 127 24.48 6.86 25.83
C GLY A 127 24.72 8.10 24.94
N ASP A 128 23.93 8.33 23.87
CA ASP A 128 24.10 9.46 22.95
C ASP A 128 22.78 10.21 22.77
N SER A 129 22.80 11.53 22.96
CA SER A 129 21.60 12.38 22.99
C SER A 129 21.13 12.88 21.61
N SER A 130 21.71 12.39 20.51
CA SER A 130 21.32 12.82 19.16
C SER A 130 20.34 11.81 18.56
N SER A 131 19.06 11.93 18.92
CA SER A 131 18.01 11.35 18.09
C SER A 131 18.01 12.08 16.76
N GLU A 132 18.28 11.36 15.68
CA GLU A 132 18.22 11.95 14.35
C GLU A 132 16.74 12.19 14.00
N PRO A 133 16.41 13.28 13.32
CA PRO A 133 15.02 13.55 12.94
C PRO A 133 14.40 12.45 12.05
N LEU A 134 15.25 11.68 11.35
CA LEU A 134 14.83 10.52 10.57
C LEU A 134 14.38 9.34 11.44
N ASP A 135 14.83 9.23 12.69
CA ASP A 135 14.45 8.15 13.60
C ASP A 135 12.94 8.19 13.88
N ASN A 136 12.40 9.39 14.11
CA ASN A 136 10.96 9.60 14.32
C ASN A 136 10.14 9.24 13.08
N VAL A 137 10.67 9.52 11.88
CA VAL A 137 10.04 9.12 10.62
C VAL A 137 10.00 7.59 10.52
N LEU A 138 11.10 6.92 10.83
CA LEU A 138 11.19 5.46 10.75
C LEU A 138 10.27 4.78 11.77
N LEU A 139 10.20 5.29 13.01
CA LEU A 139 9.26 4.79 14.02
C LEU A 139 7.81 4.95 13.57
N ALA A 140 7.43 6.13 13.07
CA ALA A 140 6.09 6.37 12.53
C ALA A 140 5.78 5.44 11.35
N ALA A 141 6.76 5.15 10.48
CA ALA A 141 6.60 4.22 9.38
C ALA A 141 6.39 2.77 9.86
N PHE A 142 7.06 2.36 10.96
CA PHE A 142 6.86 1.04 11.57
C PHE A 142 5.51 0.91 12.28
N GLU A 143 4.91 2.01 12.73
CA GLU A 143 3.53 2.05 13.26
C GLU A 143 2.47 2.19 12.14
N LEU A 144 2.90 2.33 10.89
CA LEU A 144 2.06 2.67 9.74
C LEU A 144 1.31 4.01 9.89
N ASP A 145 1.81 4.93 10.73
CA ASP A 145 1.27 6.29 10.85
C ASP A 145 1.81 7.18 9.73
N ILE A 146 1.14 7.07 8.57
CA ILE A 146 1.45 7.82 7.36
C ILE A 146 1.38 9.34 7.60
N HIS A 147 0.46 9.81 8.45
CA HIS A 147 0.30 11.23 8.73
C HIS A 147 1.52 11.79 9.45
N GLN A 148 2.01 11.04 10.45
CA GLN A 148 3.20 11.40 11.19
C GLN A 148 4.47 11.27 10.32
N VAL A 149 4.56 10.27 9.43
CA VAL A 149 5.64 10.17 8.43
C VAL A 149 5.71 11.41 7.53
N ILE A 150 4.59 11.81 6.93
CA ILE A 150 4.49 12.98 6.04
C ILE A 150 4.90 14.26 6.78
N LYS A 151 4.38 14.44 8.01
CA LYS A 151 4.66 15.60 8.84
C LYS A 151 6.14 15.70 9.21
N GLU A 152 6.72 14.64 9.77
CA GLU A 152 8.13 14.65 10.17
C GLU A 152 9.04 14.81 8.94
N PHE A 153 8.78 14.10 7.84
CA PHE A 153 9.62 14.23 6.65
C PHE A 153 9.59 15.64 6.03
N SER A 154 8.45 16.32 6.11
CA SER A 154 8.31 17.72 5.67
C SER A 154 9.22 18.67 6.45
N ILE A 155 9.38 18.42 7.75
CA ILE A 155 10.22 19.19 8.65
C ILE A 155 11.70 18.86 8.42
N VAL A 156 12.03 17.57 8.29
CA VAL A 156 13.42 17.09 8.19
C VAL A 156 14.08 17.47 6.88
N THR A 157 13.39 17.27 5.76
CA THR A 157 13.98 17.47 4.42
C THR A 157 13.77 18.86 3.85
N ASN A 158 12.84 19.63 4.45
CA ASN A 158 12.33 20.90 3.93
C ASN A 158 11.94 20.81 2.43
N ASN A 159 11.60 19.61 1.95
CA ASN A 159 11.37 19.30 0.55
C ASN A 159 9.92 18.88 0.34
N TRP A 160 9.07 19.88 0.17
CA TRP A 160 7.65 19.73 -0.11
C TRP A 160 7.35 18.94 -1.39
N TRP A 161 8.31 18.85 -2.32
CA TRP A 161 8.17 18.05 -3.54
C TRP A 161 8.14 16.55 -3.24
N PHE A 162 9.04 16.04 -2.39
CA PHE A 162 9.03 14.62 -2.00
C PHE A 162 7.77 14.27 -1.21
N VAL A 163 7.34 15.14 -0.31
CA VAL A 163 6.12 14.96 0.48
C VAL A 163 4.89 14.90 -0.42
N ALA A 164 4.79 15.78 -1.43
CA ALA A 164 3.71 15.76 -2.40
C ALA A 164 3.65 14.44 -3.20
N HIS A 165 4.79 13.96 -3.71
CA HIS A 165 4.84 12.70 -4.46
C HIS A 165 4.68 11.45 -3.60
N LEU A 166 5.18 11.46 -2.37
CA LEU A 166 4.95 10.36 -1.43
C LEU A 166 3.47 10.26 -1.06
N THR A 167 2.83 11.41 -0.83
CA THR A 167 1.38 11.47 -0.56
C THR A 167 0.59 11.00 -1.78
N ASP A 168 0.95 11.46 -2.99
CA ASP A 168 0.32 11.02 -4.25
C ASP A 168 0.54 9.52 -4.53
N LEU A 169 1.72 8.97 -4.22
CA LEU A 169 2.03 7.55 -4.37
C LEU A 169 1.26 6.68 -3.36
N LEU A 170 1.23 7.08 -2.09
CA LEU A 170 0.48 6.37 -1.05
C LEU A 170 -1.02 6.40 -1.36
N ASP A 171 -1.49 7.53 -1.87
CA ASP A 171 -2.86 7.64 -2.37
C ASP A 171 -3.08 6.78 -3.62
N HIS A 172 -2.15 6.72 -4.58
CA HIS A 172 -2.25 5.83 -5.72
C HIS A 172 -2.37 4.35 -5.31
N CYS A 173 -1.64 3.92 -4.28
CA CYS A 173 -1.74 2.57 -3.73
C CYS A 173 -3.09 2.32 -3.05
N GLN A 174 -3.59 3.28 -2.28
CA GLN A 174 -4.89 3.15 -1.61
C GLN A 174 -6.04 3.26 -2.61
N LEU A 175 -6.03 4.22 -3.53
CA LEU A 175 -7.00 4.43 -4.61
C LEU A 175 -7.13 3.21 -5.51
N PHE A 176 -6.02 2.53 -5.86
CA PHE A 176 -6.08 1.30 -6.63
C PHE A 176 -6.80 0.18 -5.86
N GLN A 177 -6.52 0.07 -4.56
CA GLN A 177 -7.20 -0.89 -3.69
C GLN A 177 -8.69 -0.54 -3.54
N PHE A 178 -9.02 0.74 -3.32
CA PHE A 178 -10.39 1.26 -3.25
C PHE A 178 -11.20 1.03 -4.54
N LEU A 179 -10.62 1.30 -5.71
CA LEU A 179 -11.28 1.09 -6.99
C LEU A 179 -11.51 -0.40 -7.28
N LYS A 180 -10.56 -1.24 -6.86
CA LYS A 180 -10.70 -2.69 -6.97
C LYS A 180 -11.82 -3.21 -6.07
N ASP A 181 -11.87 -2.77 -4.82
CA ASP A 181 -12.89 -3.18 -3.86
C ASP A 181 -14.29 -2.67 -4.26
N TYR A 182 -14.39 -1.44 -4.80
CA TYR A 182 -15.64 -0.93 -5.36
C TYR A 182 -16.11 -1.73 -6.58
N TYR A 183 -15.19 -2.06 -7.50
CA TYR A 183 -15.53 -2.87 -8.68
C TYR A 183 -16.03 -4.27 -8.30
N GLU A 184 -15.48 -4.85 -7.23
CA GLU A 184 -15.84 -6.18 -6.74
C GLU A 184 -17.10 -6.20 -5.85
N GLN A 185 -17.35 -5.15 -5.06
CA GLN A 185 -18.36 -5.15 -3.99
C GLN A 185 -19.50 -4.14 -4.19
N GLY A 186 -19.37 -3.21 -5.14
CA GLY A 186 -20.38 -2.17 -5.40
C GLY A 186 -20.60 -1.20 -4.24
N SER A 187 -19.71 -1.19 -3.24
CA SER A 187 -19.74 -0.31 -2.08
C SER A 187 -18.33 -0.12 -1.52
N PHE A 188 -18.10 0.97 -0.79
CA PHE A 188 -16.80 1.27 -0.17
C PHE A 188 -16.78 0.75 1.27
N SER A 189 -15.74 -0.02 1.61
CA SER A 189 -15.58 -0.61 2.94
C SER A 189 -14.93 0.37 3.94
N ASP A 190 -13.96 1.16 3.49
CA ASP A 190 -13.18 2.06 4.34
C ASP A 190 -13.47 3.53 4.02
N LEU A 191 -14.68 3.96 4.37
CA LEU A 191 -15.15 5.30 4.14
C LEU A 191 -14.41 6.32 5.05
N ASP A 192 -14.10 5.98 6.30
CA ASP A 192 -13.60 6.96 7.29
C ASP A 192 -12.22 7.56 6.95
N LEU A 193 -11.40 6.86 6.16
CA LEU A 193 -10.07 7.35 5.74
C LEU A 193 -10.16 8.58 4.81
N ILE A 194 -11.15 8.64 3.92
CA ILE A 194 -11.26 9.74 2.95
C ILE A 194 -11.67 11.05 3.64
N ASP A 195 -12.53 10.98 4.67
CA ASP A 195 -12.94 12.18 5.42
C ASP A 195 -11.78 12.79 6.23
N ASN A 196 -10.78 11.96 6.60
CA ASN A 196 -9.61 12.40 7.35
C ASN A 196 -8.52 13.05 6.46
N LEU A 197 -8.64 12.99 5.12
CA LEU A 197 -7.66 13.60 4.20
C LEU A 197 -7.73 15.14 4.21
N GLY A 198 -8.88 15.73 4.51
CA GLY A 198 -9.03 17.18 4.67
C GLY A 198 -8.45 17.99 3.48
N PRO A 199 -7.61 19.02 3.71
CA PRO A 199 -7.02 19.84 2.64
C PRO A 199 -6.12 19.08 1.66
N ALA A 200 -5.62 17.88 2.03
CA ALA A 200 -4.78 17.08 1.16
C ALA A 200 -5.51 16.64 -0.11
N MET A 201 -6.85 16.66 -0.11
CA MET A 201 -7.66 16.39 -1.29
C MET A 201 -7.37 17.31 -2.48
N LEU A 202 -6.86 18.53 -2.24
CA LEU A 202 -6.58 19.52 -3.29
C LEU A 202 -5.18 19.37 -3.91
N LEU A 203 -4.39 18.40 -3.46
CA LEU A 203 -3.01 18.22 -3.92
C LEU A 203 -2.91 17.55 -5.29
N SER A 204 -3.97 16.86 -5.74
CA SER A 204 -4.02 16.15 -7.01
C SER A 204 -5.45 16.14 -7.55
N ASP A 205 -5.59 16.18 -8.88
CA ASP A 205 -6.89 16.10 -9.56
C ASP A 205 -7.61 14.78 -9.23
N ARG A 206 -6.86 13.70 -9.00
CA ARG A 206 -7.40 12.38 -8.62
C ARG A 206 -7.91 12.33 -7.17
N LEU A 207 -7.20 12.98 -6.25
CA LEU A 207 -7.62 13.15 -4.87
C LEU A 207 -8.86 14.04 -4.78
N THR A 208 -8.88 15.10 -5.59
CA THR A 208 -10.03 15.99 -5.73
C THR A 208 -11.23 15.21 -6.25
N PHE A 209 -11.04 14.37 -7.28
CA PHE A 209 -12.05 13.46 -7.78
C PHE A 209 -12.58 12.53 -6.68
N LEU A 210 -11.70 11.83 -5.96
CA LEU A 210 -12.10 10.83 -4.97
C LEU A 210 -12.97 11.45 -3.86
N GLY A 211 -12.53 12.54 -3.27
CA GLY A 211 -13.32 13.14 -2.19
C GLY A 211 -14.59 13.85 -2.69
N LYS A 212 -14.60 14.36 -3.93
CA LYS A 212 -15.84 14.85 -4.56
C LYS A 212 -16.82 13.72 -4.90
N TYR A 213 -16.32 12.55 -5.31
CA TYR A 213 -17.16 11.39 -5.58
C TYR A 213 -17.72 10.76 -4.29
N ARG A 214 -16.96 10.79 -3.20
CA ARG A 214 -17.48 10.48 -1.86
C ARG A 214 -18.58 11.47 -1.43
N GLU A 215 -18.33 12.76 -1.61
CA GLU A 215 -19.31 13.80 -1.29
C GLU A 215 -20.63 13.55 -2.05
N PHE A 216 -20.57 13.10 -3.30
CA PHE A 216 -21.73 12.63 -4.06
C PHE A 216 -22.49 11.51 -3.34
N HIS A 217 -21.81 10.44 -2.91
CA HIS A 217 -22.48 9.33 -2.20
C HIS A 217 -23.08 9.75 -0.86
N ARG A 218 -22.42 10.67 -0.14
CA ARG A 218 -22.98 11.25 1.09
C ARG A 218 -24.27 12.02 0.80
N MET A 219 -24.25 12.90 -0.22
CA MET A 219 -25.44 13.64 -0.66
C MET A 219 -26.55 12.71 -1.14
N TYR A 220 -26.19 11.62 -1.81
CA TYR A 220 -27.15 10.60 -2.25
C TYR A 220 -27.81 9.90 -1.06
N HIS A 221 -27.03 9.53 -0.04
CA HIS A 221 -27.55 8.93 1.19
C HIS A 221 -28.44 9.89 1.98
N ASP A 222 -28.09 11.18 2.01
CA ASP A 222 -28.85 12.24 2.68
C ASP A 222 -30.06 12.73 1.85
N GLU A 223 -30.42 12.01 0.78
CA GLU A 223 -31.53 12.32 -0.14
C GLU A 223 -31.45 13.69 -0.83
N GLN A 224 -30.26 14.31 -0.85
CA GLN A 224 -29.97 15.56 -1.56
C GLN A 224 -29.74 15.31 -3.05
N PHE A 225 -30.73 14.70 -3.72
CA PHE A 225 -30.57 14.15 -5.07
C PHE A 225 -30.20 15.18 -6.13
N LYS A 226 -30.69 16.43 -6.03
CA LYS A 226 -30.36 17.48 -7.01
C LYS A 226 -28.90 17.93 -6.92
N ASP A 227 -28.41 18.11 -5.71
CA ASP A 227 -27.04 18.54 -5.48
C ASP A 227 -26.07 17.40 -5.81
N ALA A 228 -26.42 16.17 -5.43
CA ALA A 228 -25.71 14.96 -5.84
C ALA A 228 -25.63 14.84 -7.37
N ALA A 229 -26.76 15.02 -8.08
CA ALA A 229 -26.80 14.98 -9.55
C ALA A 229 -25.91 16.06 -10.19
N SER A 230 -25.92 17.28 -9.65
CA SER A 230 -25.07 18.37 -10.14
C SER A 230 -23.58 18.09 -9.90
N LEU A 231 -23.24 17.54 -8.73
CA LEU A 231 -21.87 17.18 -8.39
C LEU A 231 -21.36 16.05 -9.29
N LEU A 232 -22.15 14.99 -9.46
CA LEU A 232 -21.82 13.87 -10.34
C LEU A 232 -21.58 14.32 -11.79
N LEU A 233 -22.43 15.22 -12.30
CA LEU A 233 -22.25 15.79 -13.63
C LEU A 233 -20.97 16.62 -13.72
N SER A 234 -20.68 17.44 -12.70
CA SER A 234 -19.46 18.25 -12.66
C SER A 234 -18.18 17.40 -12.64
N LEU A 235 -18.21 16.23 -12.02
CA LEU A 235 -17.08 15.30 -12.02
C LEU A 235 -16.71 14.86 -13.43
N MET A 236 -17.70 14.68 -14.32
CA MET A 236 -17.47 14.31 -15.72
C MET A 236 -17.13 15.51 -16.59
N THR A 237 -17.91 16.59 -16.52
CA THR A 237 -17.79 17.73 -17.44
C THR A 237 -16.61 18.65 -17.12
N ALA A 238 -16.16 18.73 -15.86
CA ALA A 238 -14.99 19.50 -15.47
C ALA A 238 -13.66 18.72 -15.59
N CYS A 239 -13.67 17.54 -16.23
CA CYS A 239 -12.50 16.66 -16.40
C CYS A 239 -11.82 16.24 -15.07
N ILE A 240 -12.56 16.30 -13.96
CA ILE A 240 -12.05 15.88 -12.64
C ILE A 240 -11.94 14.35 -12.61
N ALA A 241 -12.94 13.64 -13.18
CA ALA A 241 -12.93 12.19 -13.29
C ALA A 241 -12.19 11.70 -14.54
N PRO A 242 -11.31 10.68 -14.42
CA PRO A 242 -10.70 10.03 -15.59
C PRO A 242 -11.75 9.40 -16.52
N CYS A 243 -11.56 9.50 -17.84
CA CYS A 243 -12.51 8.97 -18.84
C CYS A 243 -12.79 7.46 -18.68
N SER A 244 -11.82 6.70 -18.18
CA SER A 244 -11.99 5.26 -17.87
C SER A 244 -13.04 4.99 -16.79
N PHE A 245 -13.36 5.98 -15.94
CA PHE A 245 -14.31 5.86 -14.84
C PHE A 245 -15.70 6.41 -15.17
N TRP A 246 -15.87 7.07 -16.33
CA TRP A 246 -17.15 7.69 -16.71
C TRP A 246 -18.29 6.68 -16.82
N LEU A 247 -18.04 5.44 -17.25
CA LEU A 247 -19.06 4.39 -17.28
C LEU A 247 -19.64 4.14 -15.88
N THR A 248 -18.79 4.12 -14.87
CA THR A 248 -19.20 3.93 -13.48
C THR A 248 -20.06 5.10 -13.00
N LEU A 249 -19.60 6.33 -13.21
CA LEU A 249 -20.37 7.53 -12.85
C LEU A 249 -21.73 7.59 -13.54
N LEU A 250 -21.80 7.21 -14.81
CA LEU A 250 -23.04 7.15 -15.57
C LEU A 250 -23.98 6.07 -15.02
N LEU A 251 -23.46 4.91 -14.60
CA LEU A 251 -24.24 3.88 -13.94
C LEU A 251 -24.77 4.35 -12.58
N ASP A 252 -23.99 5.12 -11.82
CA ASP A 252 -24.44 5.70 -10.55
C ASP A 252 -25.47 6.84 -10.75
N ALA A 253 -25.52 7.42 -11.95
CA ALA A 253 -26.59 8.34 -12.35
C ALA A 253 -27.90 7.62 -12.67
N LEU A 254 -27.90 6.31 -12.98
CA LEU A 254 -29.12 5.57 -13.38
C LEU A 254 -30.25 5.67 -12.36
N PRO A 255 -30.02 5.44 -11.05
CA PRO A 255 -31.09 5.55 -10.05
C PRO A 255 -31.69 6.96 -9.99
N LEU A 256 -30.86 7.99 -10.20
CA LEU A 256 -31.28 9.40 -10.22
C LEU A 256 -32.06 9.74 -11.50
N LEU A 257 -31.66 9.17 -12.63
CA LEU A 257 -32.33 9.32 -13.93
C LEU A 257 -33.69 8.63 -13.96
N GLU A 258 -33.91 7.55 -13.20
CA GLU A 258 -35.19 6.81 -13.20
C GLU A 258 -36.13 7.23 -12.03
N GLN A 259 -35.75 8.24 -11.23
CA GLN A 259 -36.62 8.80 -10.18
C GLN A 259 -37.98 9.28 -10.73
N GLN A 260 -39.02 9.24 -9.89
CA GLN A 260 -40.35 9.75 -10.26
C GLN A 260 -40.35 11.26 -10.50
N GLN A 261 -39.57 11.99 -9.70
CA GLN A 261 -39.33 13.41 -9.91
C GLN A 261 -38.15 13.60 -10.86
N VAL A 262 -38.28 14.57 -11.76
CA VAL A 262 -37.16 15.00 -12.61
C VAL A 262 -36.07 15.63 -11.72
N ILE A 263 -34.96 14.92 -11.58
CA ILE A 263 -33.74 15.37 -10.87
C ILE A 263 -32.78 16.06 -11.84
N PHE A 264 -32.45 15.42 -12.96
CA PHE A 264 -31.67 16.02 -14.04
C PHE A 264 -32.56 16.81 -14.99
N SER A 265 -32.21 18.08 -15.22
CA SER A 265 -32.85 18.93 -16.24
C SER A 265 -32.60 18.43 -17.66
N ALA A 266 -33.30 18.99 -18.65
CA ALA A 266 -33.07 18.67 -20.05
C ALA A 266 -31.62 18.97 -20.47
N ASP A 267 -31.08 20.13 -20.06
CA ASP A 267 -29.69 20.53 -20.33
C ASP A 267 -28.69 19.55 -19.71
N GLN A 268 -28.85 19.23 -18.42
CA GLN A 268 -27.98 18.27 -17.75
C GLN A 268 -28.05 16.87 -18.38
N THR A 269 -29.23 16.47 -18.86
CA THR A 269 -29.40 15.19 -19.55
C THR A 269 -28.66 15.18 -20.90
N TYR A 270 -28.67 16.29 -21.64
CA TYR A 270 -27.87 16.42 -22.86
C TYR A 270 -26.36 16.32 -22.58
N GLN A 271 -25.88 16.93 -21.49
CA GLN A 271 -24.48 16.82 -21.10
C GLN A 271 -24.09 15.37 -20.77
N LEU A 272 -24.92 14.64 -20.02
CA LEU A 272 -24.70 13.22 -19.75
C LEU A 272 -24.70 12.36 -21.03
N MET A 273 -25.58 12.67 -21.97
CA MET A 273 -25.59 12.00 -23.28
C MET A 273 -24.31 12.28 -24.07
N SER A 274 -23.77 13.51 -24.01
CA SER A 274 -22.47 13.84 -24.61
C SER A 274 -21.34 13.03 -23.99
N CYS A 275 -21.27 12.96 -22.65
CA CYS A 275 -20.25 12.16 -21.95
C CYS A 275 -20.32 10.67 -22.32
N LEU A 276 -21.54 10.12 -22.46
CA LEU A 276 -21.76 8.74 -22.90
C LEU A 276 -21.24 8.52 -24.33
N GLU A 277 -21.51 9.46 -25.24
CA GLU A 277 -21.06 9.36 -26.63
C GLU A 277 -19.55 9.48 -26.74
N ASP A 278 -18.93 10.45 -26.06
CA ASP A 278 -17.48 10.65 -26.03
C ASP A 278 -16.74 9.39 -25.53
N MET A 279 -17.25 8.76 -24.48
CA MET A 279 -16.73 7.50 -23.96
C MET A 279 -16.88 6.34 -24.97
N THR A 280 -17.98 6.32 -25.72
CA THR A 280 -18.23 5.27 -26.73
C THR A 280 -17.35 5.47 -27.96
N ALA A 281 -17.13 6.72 -28.36
CA ALA A 281 -16.25 7.09 -29.47
C ALA A 281 -14.77 6.80 -29.16
N ALA A 282 -14.30 7.08 -27.94
CA ALA A 282 -12.93 6.78 -27.51
C ALA A 282 -12.60 5.27 -27.53
N LYS A 283 -13.61 4.40 -27.38
CA LYS A 283 -13.45 2.94 -27.50
C LYS A 283 -13.42 2.43 -28.95
N LEU A 284 -13.87 3.23 -29.91
CA LEU A 284 -13.93 2.87 -31.34
C LEU A 284 -12.67 3.28 -32.13
N GLU A 285 -11.72 3.99 -31.51
CA GLU A 285 -10.40 4.22 -32.13
C GLU A 285 -9.64 2.88 -32.26
N PRO A 286 -9.04 2.59 -33.44
CA PRO A 286 -8.43 1.29 -33.70
C PRO A 286 -7.12 1.16 -32.93
N ILE A 287 -7.18 0.64 -31.70
CA ILE A 287 -6.01 0.10 -31.02
C ILE A 287 -5.65 -1.20 -31.73
N GLN A 288 -4.62 -1.12 -32.59
CA GLN A 288 -3.88 -2.31 -33.01
C GLN A 288 -3.34 -2.98 -31.74
N SER A 289 -3.59 -4.29 -31.61
CA SER A 289 -3.14 -5.22 -30.55
C SER A 289 -3.96 -5.30 -29.25
N GLU A 290 -4.89 -6.26 -29.18
CA GLU A 290 -4.78 -7.49 -28.36
C GLU A 290 -5.99 -8.43 -28.60
N PRO A 291 -5.80 -9.66 -29.12
CA PRO A 291 -6.90 -10.50 -29.61
C PRO A 291 -7.57 -11.37 -28.53
N ASN A 292 -7.65 -10.94 -27.26
CA ASN A 292 -8.12 -11.85 -26.20
C ASN A 292 -9.00 -11.26 -25.07
N ARG A 293 -9.73 -10.16 -25.31
CA ARG A 293 -10.84 -9.78 -24.41
C ARG A 293 -12.07 -10.64 -24.72
N LYS A 294 -12.45 -11.47 -23.73
CA LYS A 294 -13.51 -12.49 -23.76
C LYS A 294 -14.84 -11.90 -24.25
N THR A 295 -15.51 -12.62 -25.15
CA THR A 295 -16.82 -12.35 -25.76
C THR A 295 -17.99 -12.13 -24.78
N GLN A 296 -17.82 -12.44 -23.50
CA GLN A 296 -18.83 -12.20 -22.45
C GLN A 296 -18.81 -10.76 -21.90
N ASP A 297 -17.64 -10.15 -21.71
CA ASP A 297 -17.52 -8.79 -21.16
C ASP A 297 -18.09 -7.74 -22.12
N SER A 298 -17.90 -7.94 -23.43
CA SER A 298 -18.47 -7.07 -24.46
C SER A 298 -20.00 -7.11 -24.48
N SER A 299 -20.61 -8.26 -24.18
CA SER A 299 -22.07 -8.38 -24.12
C SER A 299 -22.64 -7.65 -22.91
N LEU A 300 -22.00 -7.79 -21.75
CA LEU A 300 -22.45 -7.14 -20.52
C LEU A 300 -22.28 -5.61 -20.58
N GLU A 301 -21.17 -5.14 -21.12
CA GLU A 301 -20.96 -3.70 -21.35
C GLU A 301 -22.01 -3.12 -22.32
N ASN A 302 -22.33 -3.83 -23.40
CA ASN A 302 -23.38 -3.40 -24.33
C ASN A 302 -24.75 -3.31 -23.65
N THR A 303 -25.11 -4.26 -22.79
CA THR A 303 -26.34 -4.20 -22.00
C THR A 303 -26.35 -2.97 -21.07
N LYS A 304 -25.24 -2.68 -20.40
CA LYS A 304 -25.10 -1.47 -19.55
C LYS A 304 -25.29 -0.19 -20.37
N LEU A 305 -24.71 -0.10 -21.57
CA LEU A 305 -24.88 1.04 -22.48
C LEU A 305 -26.32 1.22 -22.96
N GLU A 306 -27.01 0.14 -23.31
CA GLU A 306 -28.42 0.19 -23.71
C GLU A 306 -29.33 0.69 -22.56
N MET A 307 -29.08 0.21 -21.33
CA MET A 307 -29.79 0.69 -20.14
C MET A 307 -29.60 2.19 -19.93
N LEU A 308 -28.37 2.69 -20.06
CA LEU A 308 -28.05 4.11 -19.93
C LEU A 308 -28.76 4.95 -20.97
N ARG A 309 -28.72 4.55 -22.25
CA ARG A 309 -29.41 5.26 -23.34
C ARG A 309 -30.90 5.35 -23.09
N LEU A 310 -31.52 4.26 -22.62
CA LEU A 310 -32.94 4.22 -22.32
C LEU A 310 -33.32 5.14 -21.15
N ALA A 311 -32.57 5.10 -20.06
CA ALA A 311 -32.80 5.95 -18.88
C ALA A 311 -32.64 7.44 -19.22
N LEU A 312 -31.60 7.80 -19.98
CA LEU A 312 -31.37 9.17 -20.45
C LEU A 312 -32.52 9.67 -21.33
N ALA A 313 -32.97 8.87 -22.30
CA ALA A 313 -34.09 9.23 -23.18
C ALA A 313 -35.41 9.44 -22.39
N ARG A 314 -35.69 8.57 -21.41
CA ARG A 314 -36.85 8.70 -20.53
C ARG A 314 -36.77 9.95 -19.66
N ASN A 315 -35.61 10.21 -19.05
CA ASN A 315 -35.44 11.41 -18.24
C ASN A 315 -35.62 12.67 -19.09
N LEU A 316 -35.00 12.73 -20.27
CA LEU A 316 -35.11 13.86 -21.19
C LEU A 316 -36.57 14.15 -21.55
N ALA A 317 -37.34 13.11 -21.91
CA ALA A 317 -38.76 13.26 -22.23
C ALA A 317 -39.56 13.86 -21.06
N ARG A 318 -39.33 13.37 -19.82
CA ARG A 318 -39.99 13.90 -18.62
C ARG A 318 -39.54 15.32 -18.28
N ALA A 319 -38.25 15.62 -18.44
CA ALA A 319 -37.67 16.92 -18.17
C ALA A 319 -38.23 17.99 -19.12
N ILE A 320 -38.27 17.72 -20.42
CA ILE A 320 -38.83 18.64 -21.43
C ILE A 320 -40.30 18.95 -21.14
N VAL A 321 -41.11 17.94 -20.79
CA VAL A 321 -42.53 18.14 -20.45
C VAL A 321 -42.67 19.01 -19.20
N LYS A 322 -41.87 18.74 -18.17
CA LYS A 322 -41.93 19.50 -16.91
C LYS A 322 -41.43 20.93 -17.06
N GLU A 323 -40.37 21.15 -17.80
CA GLU A 323 -39.80 22.49 -18.03
C GLU A 323 -40.68 23.30 -18.99
N GLY A 324 -41.21 22.66 -20.04
CA GLY A 324 -42.12 23.29 -20.99
C GLY A 324 -43.49 23.65 -20.41
N THR A 325 -43.95 22.96 -19.36
CA THR A 325 -45.21 23.29 -18.65
C THR A 325 -45.07 24.42 -17.64
N VAL A 326 -43.85 24.76 -17.21
CA VAL A 326 -43.58 25.89 -16.30
C VAL A 326 -43.47 27.23 -17.05
N LEU A 327 -43.30 27.20 -18.38
CA LEU A 327 -43.18 28.38 -19.25
C LEU A 327 -44.52 28.89 -19.82
N VAL A 328 -45.68 28.46 -19.28
CA VAL A 328 -47.02 28.89 -19.70
C VAL A 328 -47.73 29.67 -18.60
#